data_AF-A0A5N0DTF3-F1
#
_entry.id   AF-A0A5N0DTF3-F1
#
_cell.length_a   1.000
_cell.length_b   1.000
_cell.length_c   1.000
_cell.angle_alpha   90.00
_cell.angle_beta   90.00
_cell.angle_gamma   90.00
#
_symmetry.space_group_name_H-M   'P 1'
#
loop_
_entity.id
_entity.type
_entity.pdbx_description
1 polymer ?
#
loop_
_entity_poly.entity_id
_entity_poly.type
_entity_poly.pdbx_seq_one_letter_code
_entity_poly.pdbx_strand_id
1 'polypeptide(L)'
;MKSIALLAVGVVLALSGCSSSGGKDAAPATPTLNAQVRGSSCQNYLPVLSKLKDVSQESANKTAEETISMLPQSAQWPSLSEVDRQSTIAGIRDAATGKC
;
A
#
# COMPACT_ATOMS: atom_id res chain seq x y z
N MET A 1 0.77 -8.13 -55.77
CA MET A 1 0.49 -6.71 -55.43
C MET A 1 -0.15 -6.72 -54.04
N LYS A 2 0.59 -6.61 -52.94
CA LYS A 2 1.01 -5.41 -52.15
C LYS A 2 -0.15 -4.60 -51.53
N SER A 3 0.04 -4.25 -50.24
CA SER A 3 -0.71 -3.33 -49.32
C SER A 3 -1.66 -4.07 -48.35
N ILE A 4 -1.41 -4.26 -47.04
CA ILE A 4 -1.09 -3.39 -45.86
C ILE A 4 -2.20 -2.39 -45.50
N ALA A 5 -2.84 -2.58 -44.34
CA ALA A 5 -3.35 -1.55 -43.40
C ALA A 5 -3.81 -2.24 -42.10
N LEU A 6 -3.00 -2.27 -41.04
CA LEU A 6 -2.89 -1.32 -39.93
C LEU A 6 -3.99 -1.43 -38.86
N LEU A 7 -3.55 -1.98 -37.72
CA LEU A 7 -4.18 -1.96 -36.40
C LEU A 7 -4.41 -0.52 -35.93
N ALA A 8 -5.61 -0.23 -35.42
CA ALA A 8 -5.88 0.91 -34.55
C ALA A 8 -7.04 0.57 -33.61
N VAL A 9 -6.71 -0.06 -32.47
CA VAL A 9 -7.63 -0.11 -31.32
C VAL A 9 -7.25 1.07 -30.43
N GLY A 10 -7.99 2.17 -30.60
CA GLY A 10 -7.88 3.35 -29.77
C GLY A 10 -8.48 3.10 -28.39
N VAL A 11 -7.64 3.18 -27.35
CA VAL A 11 -8.09 3.31 -25.97
C VAL A 11 -8.42 4.78 -25.73
N VAL A 12 -9.70 5.08 -25.49
CA VAL A 12 -10.13 6.35 -24.92
C VAL A 12 -10.56 6.08 -23.48
N LEU A 13 -9.69 6.37 -22.53
CA LEU A 13 -10.06 6.60 -21.14
C LEU A 13 -9.88 8.09 -20.87
N ALA A 14 -10.98 8.83 -21.02
CA ALA A 14 -11.08 10.19 -20.55
C ALA A 14 -11.08 10.16 -19.01
N LEU A 15 -10.00 10.64 -18.39
CA LEU A 15 -10.01 11.15 -17.02
C LEU A 15 -9.53 12.60 -17.06
N SER A 16 -10.47 13.48 -17.37
CA SER A 16 -10.39 14.90 -17.05
C SER A 16 -10.49 15.07 -15.53
N GLY A 17 -9.35 15.28 -14.89
CA GLY A 17 -9.22 15.62 -13.48
C GLY A 17 -7.93 16.38 -13.24
N CYS A 18 -7.87 17.60 -13.73
CA CYS A 18 -6.78 18.55 -13.48
C CYS A 18 -7.06 19.26 -12.15
N SER A 19 -6.14 19.15 -11.18
CA SER A 19 -6.01 20.12 -10.10
C SER A 19 -4.55 20.24 -9.70
N SER A 20 -4.02 21.45 -9.92
CA SER A 20 -2.75 22.01 -9.49
C SER A 20 -2.14 21.39 -8.23
N SER A 21 -0.83 21.11 -8.29
CA SER A 21 0.20 21.87 -7.58
C SER A 21 1.57 21.23 -7.81
N GLY A 22 2.56 22.06 -8.15
CA GLY A 22 3.93 21.62 -8.34
C GLY A 22 4.48 20.88 -7.12
N GLY A 23 5.07 19.71 -7.37
CA GLY A 23 5.75 18.90 -6.36
C GLY A 23 6.77 18.04 -7.07
N LYS A 24 8.04 18.24 -6.69
CA LYS A 24 9.25 17.56 -7.16
C LYS A 24 9.00 16.07 -7.46
N ASP A 25 9.58 15.61 -8.55
CA ASP A 25 9.66 14.22 -8.99
C ASP A 25 9.93 13.26 -7.81
N ALA A 26 8.86 12.74 -7.20
CA ALA A 26 8.92 11.48 -6.51
C ALA A 26 8.86 10.44 -7.62
N ALA A 27 10.03 9.91 -8.00
CA ALA A 27 10.12 8.80 -8.93
C ALA A 27 9.05 7.75 -8.57
N PRO A 28 8.26 7.25 -9.53
CA PRO A 28 7.18 6.33 -9.23
C PRO A 28 7.77 5.13 -8.49
N ALA A 29 7.39 4.96 -7.22
CA ALA A 29 7.79 3.82 -6.43
C ALA A 29 7.38 2.56 -7.19
N THR A 30 8.36 1.80 -7.67
CA THR A 30 8.11 0.62 -8.51
C THR A 30 7.21 -0.36 -7.76
N PRO A 31 6.16 -0.92 -8.39
CA PRO A 31 5.16 -1.77 -7.73
C PRO A 31 5.74 -2.90 -6.86
N THR A 32 6.90 -3.43 -7.26
CA THR A 32 7.63 -4.49 -6.56
C THR A 32 8.16 -4.08 -5.19
N LEU A 33 8.68 -2.86 -5.04
CA LEU A 33 9.22 -2.36 -3.77
C LEU A 33 8.10 -2.15 -2.74
N ASN A 34 6.95 -1.64 -3.20
CA ASN A 34 5.76 -1.43 -2.36
C ASN A 34 5.20 -2.75 -1.83
N ALA A 35 5.19 -3.80 -2.67
CA ALA A 35 4.79 -5.14 -2.27
C ALA A 35 5.74 -5.74 -1.21
N GLN A 36 7.04 -5.46 -1.33
CA GLN A 36 8.03 -5.89 -0.33
C GLN A 36 7.84 -5.20 1.02
N VAL A 37 7.60 -3.87 1.02
CA VAL A 37 7.31 -3.12 2.26
C VAL A 37 6.05 -3.67 2.92
N ARG A 38 4.97 -3.82 2.15
CA ARG A 38 3.70 -4.39 2.64
C ARG A 38 3.90 -5.78 3.25
N GLY A 39 4.57 -6.68 2.53
CA GLY A 39 4.83 -8.04 3.02
C GLY A 39 5.71 -8.07 4.27
N SER A 40 6.75 -7.23 4.33
CA SER A 40 7.62 -7.13 5.50
C SER A 40 6.87 -6.62 6.72
N SER A 41 6.09 -5.55 6.56
CA SER A 41 5.23 -5.03 7.64
C SER A 41 4.24 -6.11 8.10
N CYS A 42 3.61 -6.84 7.18
CA CYS A 42 2.70 -7.93 7.53
C CYS A 42 3.40 -8.99 8.40
N GLN A 43 4.55 -9.50 7.97
CA GLN A 43 5.29 -10.51 8.73
C GLN A 43 5.75 -10.01 10.11
N ASN A 44 6.09 -8.73 10.25
CA ASN A 44 6.51 -8.15 11.53
C ASN A 44 5.37 -8.13 12.56
N TYR A 45 4.14 -7.85 12.13
CA TYR A 45 2.99 -7.74 13.04
C TYR A 45 2.17 -9.02 13.16
N LEU A 46 2.33 -9.97 12.22
CA LEU A 46 1.60 -11.23 12.20
C LEU A 46 1.68 -12.01 13.52
N PRO A 47 2.83 -12.18 14.21
CA PRO A 47 2.91 -12.99 15.42
C PRO A 47 2.08 -12.46 16.58
N VAL A 48 1.88 -11.14 16.66
CA VAL A 48 1.09 -10.50 17.73
C VAL A 48 -0.38 -10.47 17.33
N LEU A 49 -0.68 -10.01 16.12
CA LEU A 49 -2.06 -9.83 15.68
C LEU A 49 -2.78 -11.15 15.41
N SER A 50 -2.07 -12.20 14.99
CA SER A 50 -2.65 -13.55 14.84
C SER A 50 -3.10 -14.13 16.18
N LYS A 51 -2.30 -13.99 17.25
CA LYS A 51 -2.69 -14.43 18.60
C LYS A 51 -3.92 -13.69 19.12
N LEU A 52 -4.02 -12.39 18.84
CA LEU A 52 -5.21 -11.61 19.18
C LEU A 52 -6.42 -12.07 18.36
N LYS A 53 -6.22 -12.42 17.09
CA LYS A 53 -7.28 -12.93 16.21
C LYS A 53 -7.85 -14.25 16.72
N ASP A 54 -7.00 -15.15 17.21
CA ASP A 54 -7.40 -16.43 17.78
C ASP A 54 -8.32 -16.26 19.01
N VAL A 55 -8.23 -15.12 19.70
CA VAL A 55 -9.15 -14.72 20.77
C VAL A 55 -10.39 -14.02 20.19
N SER A 56 -10.19 -13.01 19.34
CA SER A 56 -11.24 -12.27 18.64
C SER A 56 -10.69 -11.49 17.45
N GLN A 57 -11.36 -11.61 16.30
CA GLN A 57 -11.06 -10.79 15.12
C GLN A 57 -11.20 -9.28 15.40
N GLU A 58 -12.14 -8.89 16.25
CA GLU A 58 -12.33 -7.49 16.63
C GLU A 58 -11.13 -6.96 17.40
N SER A 59 -10.61 -7.74 18.36
CA SER A 59 -9.42 -7.37 19.12
C SER A 59 -8.20 -7.20 18.23
N ALA A 60 -7.97 -8.12 17.28
CA ALA A 60 -6.89 -8.00 16.31
C ALA A 60 -7.01 -6.72 15.46
N ASN A 61 -8.20 -6.44 14.95
CA ASN A 61 -8.45 -5.24 14.13
C ASN A 61 -8.27 -3.96 14.93
N LYS A 62 -8.78 -3.91 16.16
CA LYS A 62 -8.64 -2.73 17.04
C LYS A 62 -7.17 -2.46 17.34
N THR A 63 -6.41 -3.47 17.74
CA THR A 63 -4.98 -3.33 18.01
C THR A 63 -4.19 -2.94 16.77
N ALA A 64 -4.58 -3.43 15.59
CA ALA A 64 -3.98 -3.01 14.32
C ALA A 64 -4.19 -1.52 14.04
N GLU A 65 -5.40 -0.99 14.20
CA GLU A 65 -5.68 0.44 14.00
C GLU A 65 -5.03 1.32 15.07
N GLU A 66 -4.97 0.86 16.33
CA GLU A 66 -4.21 1.52 17.39
C GLU A 66 -2.72 1.61 17.01
N THR A 67 -2.14 0.51 16.54
CA THR A 67 -0.75 0.47 16.06
C THR A 67 -0.54 1.45 14.90
N ILE A 68 -1.46 1.47 13.93
CA ILE A 68 -1.42 2.40 12.79
C ILE A 68 -1.45 3.85 13.26
N SER A 69 -2.31 4.18 14.24
CA SER A 69 -2.40 5.53 14.81
C SER A 69 -1.11 5.98 15.49
N MET A 70 -0.27 5.05 15.94
CA MET A 70 1.01 5.32 16.59
C MET A 70 2.17 5.46 15.61
N LEU A 71 2.04 5.03 14.35
CA LEU A 71 3.11 5.10 13.36
C LEU A 71 3.74 6.50 13.21
N PRO A 72 2.96 7.61 13.20
CA PRO A 72 3.52 8.96 13.14
C PRO A 72 4.45 9.35 14.29
N GLN A 73 4.39 8.63 15.41
CA GLN A 73 5.26 8.86 16.56
C GLN A 73 6.62 8.17 16.41
N SER A 74 6.78 7.28 15.42
CA SER A 74 8.05 6.60 15.17
C SER A 74 9.03 7.51 14.42
N ALA A 75 10.31 7.45 14.80
CA ALA A 75 11.36 8.31 14.24
C ALA A 75 11.54 8.12 12.72
N GLN A 76 11.27 6.91 12.21
CA GLN A 76 11.36 6.59 10.79
C GLN A 76 10.15 7.03 9.96
N TRP A 77 8.99 7.33 10.56
CA TRP A 77 7.77 7.63 9.81
C TRP A 77 7.87 8.85 8.88
N PRO A 78 8.51 9.97 9.29
CA PRO A 78 8.67 11.12 8.42
C PRO A 78 9.61 10.88 7.24
N SER A 79 10.54 9.92 7.33
CA SER A 79 11.48 9.62 6.25
C SER A 79 10.93 8.65 5.20
N LEU A 80 9.80 8.01 5.46
CA LEU A 80 9.12 7.15 4.49
C LEU A 80 8.47 7.98 3.38
N SER A 81 8.47 7.41 2.17
CA SER A 81 7.62 7.92 1.10
C SER A 81 6.14 7.69 1.45
N GLU A 82 5.25 8.44 0.81
CA GLU A 82 3.81 8.23 1.03
C GLU A 82 3.37 6.81 0.65
N VAL A 83 3.94 6.27 -0.43
CA VAL A 83 3.62 4.92 -0.89
C VAL A 83 4.09 3.84 0.11
N ASP A 84 5.25 4.04 0.73
CA ASP A 84 5.75 3.12 1.77
C ASP A 84 4.92 3.22 3.05
N ARG A 85 4.43 4.42 3.41
CA ARG A 85 3.49 4.60 4.51
C ARG A 85 2.20 3.82 4.28
N GLN A 86 1.60 3.96 3.11
CA GLN A 86 0.38 3.21 2.75
C GLN A 86 0.63 1.70 2.70
N SER A 87 1.78 1.27 2.18
CA SER A 87 2.16 -0.15 2.13
C SER A 87 2.36 -0.72 3.53
N THR A 88 2.96 0.04 4.45
CA THR A 88 3.13 -0.34 5.86
C THR A 88 1.77 -0.51 6.54
N ILE A 89 0.86 0.46 6.35
CA ILE A 89 -0.51 0.42 6.91
C ILE A 89 -1.26 -0.80 6.37
N ALA A 90 -1.19 -1.05 5.07
CA ALA A 90 -1.83 -2.21 4.45
C ALA A 90 -1.27 -3.52 5.03
N GLY A 91 0.05 -3.63 5.21
CA GLY A 91 0.68 -4.80 5.82
C GLY A 91 0.22 -5.06 7.26
N ILE A 92 0.03 -4.01 8.06
CA ILE A 92 -0.50 -4.16 9.43
C ILE A 92 -1.94 -4.69 9.41
N ARG A 93 -2.79 -4.18 8.52
CA ARG A 93 -4.18 -4.65 8.35
C ARG A 93 -4.25 -6.08 7.85
N ASP A 94 -3.38 -6.43 6.91
CA ASP A 94 -3.23 -7.80 6.41
C ASP A 94 -2.89 -8.78 7.53
N ALA A 95 -1.94 -8.42 8.39
CA ALA A 95 -1.56 -9.20 9.57
C ALA A 95 -2.73 -9.39 10.55
N ALA A 96 -3.59 -8.39 10.73
CA ALA A 96 -4.80 -8.48 11.57
C ALA A 96 -5.81 -9.53 11.07
N THR A 97 -5.87 -9.74 9.75
CA THR A 97 -6.69 -10.80 9.14
C THR A 97 -5.96 -12.14 9.06
N GLY A 98 -4.65 -12.16 9.34
CA GLY A 98 -3.77 -13.30 9.15
C GLY A 98 -3.51 -13.64 7.68
N LYS A 99 -3.55 -12.63 6.79
CA LYS A 99 -3.32 -12.78 5.35
C LYS A 99 -2.09 -11.98 4.94
N CYS A 100 -0.92 -12.54 5.22
CA CYS A 100 0.31 -12.24 4.50
C CYS A 100 0.46 -13.29 3.37
#